data_AF-A0AAV0TRA6-F1
#
_entry.id   AF-A0AAV0TRA6-F1
#
_cell.length_a   1.000
_cell.length_b   1.000
_cell.length_c   1.000
_cell.angle_alpha   90.00
_cell.angle_beta   90.00
_cell.angle_gamma   90.00
#
_symmetry.space_group_name_H-M   'P 1'
#
loop_
_entity.id
_entity.type
_entity.pdbx_description
1 polymer ?
#
loop_
_entity_poly.entity_id
_entity_poly.type
_entity_poly.pdbx_seq_one_letter_code
_entity_poly.pdbx_strand_id
1 'polypeptide(L)'
;MSSRYGFSIDQLMELAGLSVAAAIGQQFPVDTTSSRTDEAVKRVLVVVGAGNNGGDALVAARHLVHFGYSPSILYPKRNAKPLFQGLVTQCEQLEIPFVDDMPNSSAVDAAYDLILDGIFGFGFTGSIRSPFDRVVETLRECRSPIVSIDIPSGWHVENGNEDGVGLEPQMLISLTAPKTCAKYFTGPGKTHYVGGRFVPKSLAKEFNLELPNYPGVEQCVKVPIPY
;
A
#
# COMPACT_ATOMS: atom_id res chain seq x y z
N MET A 1 2.06 12.38 15.88
CA MET A 1 3.34 11.72 16.18
C MET A 1 3.90 12.29 17.46
N SER A 2 4.30 11.42 18.38
CA SER A 2 4.79 11.86 19.67
C SER A 2 6.24 12.34 19.54
N SER A 3 6.51 13.58 19.94
CA SER A 3 7.87 14.12 20.09
C SER A 3 8.76 13.22 20.97
N ARG A 4 8.15 12.34 21.77
CA ARG A 4 8.80 11.36 22.66
C ARG A 4 9.85 10.47 21.99
N TYR A 5 9.68 10.11 20.71
CA TYR A 5 10.61 9.21 20.02
C TYR A 5 11.45 9.89 18.92
N GLY A 6 11.26 11.21 18.73
CA GLY A 6 12.07 11.99 17.79
C GLY A 6 11.89 11.68 16.31
N PHE A 7 10.98 10.79 15.92
CA PHE A 7 10.68 10.51 14.52
C PHE A 7 9.84 11.61 13.89
N SER A 8 10.24 12.00 12.70
CA SER A 8 9.47 12.85 11.80
C SER A 8 8.50 12.03 10.94
N ILE A 9 7.53 12.70 10.31
CA ILE A 9 6.52 12.03 9.49
C ILE A 9 7.15 11.43 8.24
N ASP A 10 7.99 12.22 7.58
CA ASP A 10 8.74 11.86 6.39
C ASP A 10 9.62 10.63 6.62
N GLN A 11 10.32 10.53 7.76
CA GLN A 11 11.12 9.33 8.07
C GLN A 11 10.27 8.06 8.17
N LEU A 12 9.16 8.11 8.90
CA LEU A 12 8.32 6.91 9.07
C LEU A 12 7.60 6.53 7.78
N MET A 13 7.13 7.52 7.02
CA MET A 13 6.49 7.34 5.72
C MET A 13 7.47 6.77 4.68
N GLU A 14 8.71 7.23 4.67
CA GLU A 14 9.76 6.69 3.78
C GLU A 14 10.00 5.20 4.05
N LEU A 15 10.14 4.83 5.33
CA LEU A 15 10.36 3.44 5.74
C LEU A 15 9.13 2.56 5.51
N ALA A 16 7.93 3.11 5.71
CA ALA A 16 6.67 2.42 5.46
C ALA A 16 6.50 2.13 3.97
N GLY A 17 6.61 3.13 3.10
CA GLY A 17 6.49 2.93 1.66
C GLY A 17 7.61 2.06 1.07
N LEU A 18 8.84 2.13 1.60
CA LEU A 18 9.91 1.18 1.26
C LEU A 18 9.52 -0.25 1.65
N SER A 19 8.94 -0.45 2.84
CA SER A 19 8.48 -1.78 3.28
C SER A 19 7.37 -2.32 2.38
N VAL A 20 6.47 -1.44 1.90
CA VAL A 20 5.42 -1.79 0.94
C VAL A 20 6.03 -2.25 -0.38
N ALA A 21 6.92 -1.46 -0.96
CA ALA A 21 7.59 -1.82 -2.22
C ALA A 21 8.41 -3.11 -2.08
N ALA A 22 9.09 -3.32 -0.95
CA ALA A 22 9.87 -4.52 -0.68
C ALA A 22 8.97 -5.77 -0.60
N ALA A 23 7.82 -5.67 0.06
CA ALA A 23 6.87 -6.76 0.17
C ALA A 23 6.27 -7.12 -1.20
N ILE A 24 5.97 -6.12 -2.04
CA ILE A 24 5.57 -6.33 -3.44
C ILE A 24 6.69 -7.01 -4.23
N GLY A 25 7.94 -6.55 -4.07
CA GLY A 25 9.14 -7.15 -4.64
C GLY A 25 9.29 -8.64 -4.35
N GLN A 26 9.10 -9.01 -3.08
CA GLN A 26 9.19 -10.41 -2.64
C GLN A 26 8.02 -11.27 -3.16
N GLN A 27 6.80 -10.70 -3.21
CA GLN A 27 5.59 -11.46 -3.55
C GLN A 27 5.32 -11.55 -5.07
N PHE A 28 5.75 -10.56 -5.83
CA PHE A 28 5.51 -10.43 -7.26
C PHE A 28 6.81 -10.09 -8.00
N PRO A 29 7.84 -10.95 -7.97
CA PRO A 29 9.16 -10.61 -8.51
C PRO A 29 9.10 -10.22 -9.99
N VAL A 30 9.94 -9.26 -10.36
CA VAL A 30 10.24 -8.88 -11.75
C VAL A 30 11.58 -9.50 -12.15
N ASP A 31 11.68 -10.03 -13.36
CA ASP A 31 12.95 -10.49 -13.90
C ASP A 31 13.68 -9.29 -14.51
N THR A 32 14.69 -8.79 -13.81
CA THR A 32 15.51 -7.65 -14.25
C THR A 32 16.71 -8.09 -15.10
N THR A 33 16.89 -9.40 -15.33
CA THR A 33 18.07 -9.97 -16.01
C THR A 33 17.83 -10.32 -17.48
N SER A 34 16.56 -10.42 -17.91
CA SER A 34 16.21 -10.68 -19.30
C SER A 34 16.24 -9.39 -20.12
N SER A 35 17.27 -9.25 -20.95
CA SER A 35 17.45 -8.15 -21.92
C SER A 35 16.41 -8.11 -23.07
N ARG A 36 15.24 -8.73 -22.91
CA ARG A 36 14.23 -8.86 -23.97
C ARG A 36 12.82 -8.54 -23.49
N THR A 37 12.28 -7.51 -24.14
CA THR A 37 10.87 -7.21 -24.41
C THR A 37 9.99 -6.78 -23.23
N ASP A 38 9.08 -5.86 -23.52
CA ASP A 38 8.11 -5.18 -22.63
C ASP A 38 7.19 -6.10 -21.79
N GLU A 39 7.38 -7.43 -21.85
CA GLU A 39 6.62 -8.44 -21.10
C GLU A 39 7.24 -8.78 -19.72
N ALA A 40 8.45 -8.30 -19.41
CA ALA A 40 9.16 -8.60 -18.14
C ALA A 40 8.88 -7.61 -17.00
N VAL A 41 8.35 -6.42 -17.32
CA VAL A 41 8.10 -5.35 -16.34
C VAL A 41 6.65 -5.42 -15.86
N LYS A 42 6.44 -5.57 -14.54
CA LYS A 42 5.10 -5.53 -13.95
C LYS A 42 4.60 -4.09 -13.88
N ARG A 43 3.46 -3.84 -14.53
CA ARG A 43 2.75 -2.55 -14.53
C ARG A 43 1.88 -2.45 -13.29
N VAL A 44 2.01 -1.37 -12.53
CA VAL A 44 1.33 -1.22 -11.23
C VAL A 44 0.45 0.03 -11.22
N LEU A 45 -0.85 -0.10 -11.03
CA LEU A 45 -1.70 1.05 -10.74
C LEU A 45 -1.63 1.37 -9.24
N VAL A 46 -1.04 2.50 -8.89
CA VAL A 46 -0.96 3.00 -7.51
C VAL A 46 -2.10 3.98 -7.26
N VAL A 47 -3.05 3.59 -6.42
CA VAL A 47 -4.23 4.40 -6.11
C VAL A 47 -4.03 5.13 -4.78
N VAL A 48 -3.95 6.45 -4.85
CA VAL A 48 -3.47 7.30 -3.77
C VAL A 48 -4.60 8.04 -3.07
N GLY A 49 -4.72 7.84 -1.76
CA GLY A 49 -5.64 8.55 -0.90
C GLY A 49 -5.18 9.94 -0.47
N ALA A 50 -6.07 10.72 0.12
CA ALA A 50 -5.78 12.09 0.56
C ALA A 50 -4.93 12.17 1.86
N GLY A 51 -4.71 11.05 2.55
CA GLY A 51 -4.07 10.98 3.86
C GLY A 51 -2.69 10.31 3.86
N ASN A 52 -2.24 9.88 5.04
CA ASN A 52 -0.92 9.25 5.21
C ASN A 52 -0.76 7.96 4.39
N ASN A 53 -1.82 7.13 4.28
CA ASN A 53 -1.78 5.90 3.47
C ASN A 53 -1.46 6.20 2.00
N GLY A 54 -1.94 7.36 1.49
CA GLY A 54 -1.59 7.83 0.15
C GLY A 54 -0.13 8.30 0.07
N GLY A 55 0.39 8.92 1.13
CA GLY A 55 1.82 9.24 1.21
C GLY A 55 2.70 7.99 1.19
N ASP A 56 2.33 6.95 1.93
CA ASP A 56 3.01 5.65 1.92
C ASP A 56 2.97 5.02 0.51
N ALA A 57 1.85 5.16 -0.20
CA ALA A 57 1.71 4.69 -1.58
C ALA A 57 2.56 5.48 -2.59
N LEU A 58 2.70 6.81 -2.44
CA LEU A 58 3.60 7.62 -3.28
C LEU A 58 5.07 7.23 -3.08
N VAL A 59 5.47 7.03 -1.82
CA VAL A 59 6.81 6.51 -1.49
C VAL A 59 7.01 5.12 -2.12
N ALA A 60 6.03 4.22 -1.97
CA ALA A 60 6.09 2.89 -2.56
C ALA A 60 6.20 2.94 -4.09
N ALA A 61 5.44 3.82 -4.77
CA ALA A 61 5.51 4.02 -6.21
C ALA A 61 6.94 4.38 -6.66
N ARG A 62 7.58 5.34 -5.98
CA ARG A 62 8.97 5.70 -6.26
C ARG A 62 9.93 4.51 -6.08
N HIS A 63 9.83 3.77 -4.98
CA HIS A 63 10.71 2.60 -4.76
C HIS A 63 10.45 1.47 -5.78
N LEU A 64 9.21 1.28 -6.20
CA LEU A 64 8.86 0.30 -7.23
C LEU A 64 9.56 0.58 -8.57
N VAL A 65 9.73 1.84 -8.97
CA VAL A 65 10.57 2.20 -10.14
C VAL A 65 11.99 1.66 -9.97
N HIS A 66 12.61 1.90 -8.81
CA HIS A 66 13.97 1.42 -8.53
C HIS A 66 14.07 -0.11 -8.44
N PHE A 67 12.95 -0.80 -8.20
CA PHE A 67 12.88 -2.26 -8.17
C PHE A 67 12.58 -2.87 -9.54
N GLY A 68 12.42 -2.05 -10.60
CA GLY A 68 12.20 -2.51 -11.96
C GLY A 68 10.72 -2.70 -12.34
N TYR A 69 9.79 -2.11 -11.60
CA TYR A 69 8.36 -2.06 -11.96
C TYR A 69 8.05 -0.80 -12.78
N SER A 70 6.89 -0.79 -13.43
CA SER A 70 6.34 0.37 -14.15
C SER A 70 5.07 0.88 -13.46
N PRO A 71 5.16 1.71 -12.41
CA PRO A 71 3.98 2.26 -11.76
C PRO A 71 3.32 3.37 -12.59
N SER A 72 2.00 3.51 -12.43
CA SER A 72 1.21 4.69 -12.77
C SER A 72 0.42 5.13 -11.54
N ILE A 73 0.24 6.43 -11.32
CA ILE A 73 -0.41 6.96 -10.13
C ILE A 73 -1.79 7.53 -10.45
N LEU A 74 -2.84 7.03 -9.81
CA LEU A 74 -4.14 7.69 -9.73
C LEU A 74 -4.23 8.43 -8.39
N TYR A 75 -4.28 9.76 -8.40
CA TYR A 75 -4.37 10.58 -7.17
C TYR A 75 -5.57 11.56 -7.19
N PRO A 76 -6.81 11.06 -6.98
CA PRO A 76 -8.04 11.83 -7.23
C PRO A 76 -8.22 13.06 -6.33
N LYS A 77 -7.62 13.03 -5.12
CA LYS A 77 -7.70 14.12 -4.16
C LYS A 77 -6.34 14.39 -3.54
N ARG A 78 -5.58 15.29 -4.19
CA ARG A 78 -4.22 15.66 -3.77
C ARG A 78 -4.21 16.39 -2.43
N ASN A 79 -3.28 16.02 -1.55
CA ASN A 79 -3.05 16.71 -0.29
C ASN A 79 -2.13 17.92 -0.53
N ALA A 80 -2.57 19.10 -0.12
CA ALA A 80 -1.84 20.35 -0.35
C ALA A 80 -0.67 20.60 0.62
N LYS A 81 -0.44 19.73 1.62
CA LYS A 81 0.69 19.91 2.55
C LYS A 81 2.03 19.71 1.83
N PRO A 82 3.07 20.48 2.18
CA PRO A 82 4.38 20.42 1.52
C PRO A 82 4.99 19.01 1.42
N LEU A 83 4.79 18.17 2.44
CA LEU A 83 5.23 16.78 2.43
C LEU A 83 4.73 16.02 1.19
N PHE A 84 3.43 16.08 0.90
CA PHE A 84 2.83 15.35 -0.22
C PHE A 84 3.16 15.99 -1.56
N GLN A 85 3.30 17.32 -1.62
CA GLN A 85 3.79 18.00 -2.83
C GLN A 85 5.21 17.58 -3.18
N GLY A 86 6.07 17.43 -2.16
CA GLY A 86 7.42 16.90 -2.33
C GLY A 86 7.43 15.46 -2.84
N LEU A 87 6.57 14.59 -2.29
CA LEU A 87 6.43 13.21 -2.78
C LEU A 87 5.93 13.14 -4.22
N VAL A 88 4.95 13.97 -4.58
CA VAL A 88 4.47 14.09 -5.97
C VAL A 88 5.61 14.54 -6.89
N THR A 89 6.35 15.58 -6.50
CA THR A 89 7.50 16.07 -7.28
C THR A 89 8.53 14.95 -7.48
N GLN A 90 8.84 14.17 -6.43
CA GLN A 90 9.77 13.03 -6.53
C GLN A 90 9.27 11.96 -7.53
N CYS A 91 7.97 11.66 -7.54
CA CYS A 91 7.38 10.73 -8.50
C CYS A 91 7.46 11.28 -9.94
N GLU A 92 7.18 12.57 -10.13
CA GLU A 92 7.30 13.26 -11.42
C GLU A 92 8.74 13.29 -11.93
N GLN A 93 9.74 13.46 -11.05
CA GLN A 93 11.17 13.40 -11.41
C GLN A 93 11.64 11.99 -11.82
N LEU A 94 10.87 10.95 -11.48
CA LEU A 94 11.09 9.58 -11.95
C LEU A 94 10.19 9.23 -13.14
N GLU A 95 9.55 10.22 -13.75
CA GLU A 95 8.69 10.09 -14.93
C GLU A 95 7.50 9.12 -14.71
N ILE A 96 7.06 8.96 -13.46
CA ILE A 96 5.89 8.13 -13.14
C ILE A 96 4.64 8.84 -13.69
N PRO A 97 3.89 8.22 -14.63
CA PRO A 97 2.70 8.84 -15.20
C PRO A 97 1.60 8.98 -14.15
N PHE A 98 0.93 10.14 -14.15
CA PHE A 98 -0.28 10.37 -13.37
C PHE A 98 -1.51 10.18 -14.26
N VAL A 99 -2.44 9.35 -13.79
CA VAL A 99 -3.74 9.11 -14.42
C VAL A 99 -4.74 10.11 -13.84
N ASP A 100 -5.40 10.86 -14.71
CA ASP A 100 -6.31 11.94 -14.29
C ASP A 100 -7.64 11.39 -13.75
N ASP A 101 -8.22 10.40 -14.45
CA ASP A 101 -9.53 9.83 -14.13
C ASP A 101 -9.46 8.31 -13.96
N MET A 102 -10.30 7.77 -13.08
CA MET A 102 -10.43 6.32 -12.89
C MET A 102 -10.93 5.66 -14.19
N PRO A 103 -10.12 4.82 -14.87
CA PRO A 103 -10.58 4.03 -16.00
C PRO A 103 -11.61 3.00 -15.55
N ASN A 104 -12.42 2.46 -16.45
CA ASN A 104 -13.27 1.31 -16.10
C ASN A 104 -12.42 0.06 -15.78
N SER A 105 -13.02 -0.91 -15.10
CA SER A 105 -12.35 -2.12 -14.61
C SER A 105 -11.66 -2.92 -15.71
N SER A 106 -12.29 -3.05 -16.89
CA SER A 106 -11.68 -3.77 -18.03
C SER A 106 -10.44 -3.07 -18.59
N ALA A 107 -10.42 -1.73 -18.60
CA ALA A 107 -9.25 -0.96 -19.01
C ALA A 107 -8.13 -1.05 -17.98
N VAL A 108 -8.47 -1.08 -16.68
CA VAL A 108 -7.50 -1.32 -15.60
C VAL A 108 -6.84 -2.69 -15.78
N ASP A 109 -7.64 -3.75 -15.95
CA ASP A 109 -7.14 -5.12 -16.11
C ASP A 109 -6.29 -5.33 -17.37
N ALA A 110 -6.53 -4.57 -18.44
CA ALA A 110 -5.70 -4.63 -19.64
C ALA A 110 -4.37 -3.88 -19.46
N ALA A 111 -4.37 -2.80 -18.68
CA ALA A 111 -3.24 -1.88 -18.56
C ALA A 111 -2.30 -2.21 -17.39
N TYR A 112 -2.76 -2.93 -16.37
CA TYR A 112 -2.02 -3.12 -15.13
C TYR A 112 -2.04 -4.58 -14.69
N ASP A 113 -0.91 -5.04 -14.15
CA ASP A 113 -0.71 -6.41 -13.66
C ASP A 113 -0.91 -6.50 -12.14
N LEU A 114 -0.95 -5.34 -11.46
CA LEU A 114 -1.07 -5.19 -10.01
C LEU A 114 -1.75 -3.86 -9.69
N ILE A 115 -2.55 -3.83 -8.63
CA ILE A 115 -3.15 -2.62 -8.08
C ILE A 115 -2.65 -2.44 -6.65
N LEU A 116 -2.10 -1.27 -6.34
CA LEU A 116 -1.71 -0.88 -4.99
C LEU A 116 -2.76 0.06 -4.40
N ASP A 117 -3.52 -0.44 -3.44
CA ASP A 117 -4.50 0.28 -2.66
C ASP A 117 -3.82 1.05 -1.51
N GLY A 118 -3.65 2.35 -1.75
CA GLY A 118 -3.19 3.34 -0.77
C GLY A 118 -4.27 4.37 -0.42
N ILE A 119 -5.55 4.03 -0.52
CA ILE A 119 -6.64 5.00 -0.39
C ILE A 119 -6.87 5.36 1.08
N PHE A 120 -7.26 4.40 1.91
CA PHE A 120 -7.62 4.60 3.31
C PHE A 120 -6.79 3.71 4.23
N GLY A 121 -6.18 4.31 5.26
CA GLY A 121 -5.50 3.58 6.33
C GLY A 121 -6.32 3.55 7.61
N PHE A 122 -5.72 3.12 8.71
CA PHE A 122 -6.40 2.97 10.02
C PHE A 122 -7.13 4.20 10.57
N GLY A 123 -6.77 5.41 10.14
CA GLY A 123 -7.41 6.65 10.58
C GLY A 123 -8.71 6.98 9.86
N PHE A 124 -9.14 6.17 8.89
CA PHE A 124 -10.40 6.38 8.18
C PHE A 124 -11.59 5.94 9.02
N THR A 125 -12.66 6.75 9.00
CA THR A 125 -13.91 6.50 9.73
C THR A 125 -15.08 6.94 8.87
N GLY A 126 -16.19 6.21 8.98
CA GLY A 126 -17.44 6.52 8.27
C GLY A 126 -17.48 5.95 6.84
N SER A 127 -18.41 6.46 6.03
CA SER A 127 -18.65 5.95 4.68
C SER A 127 -17.64 6.48 3.65
N ILE A 128 -17.37 5.65 2.64
CA ILE A 128 -16.62 6.05 1.47
C ILE A 128 -17.43 7.12 0.72
N ARG A 129 -16.77 8.22 0.36
CA ARG A 129 -17.37 9.36 -0.34
C ARG A 129 -16.57 9.72 -1.57
N SER A 130 -17.23 10.41 -2.50
CA SER A 130 -16.59 11.02 -3.67
C SER A 130 -15.30 11.79 -3.31
N PRO A 131 -14.23 11.66 -4.12
CA PRO A 131 -14.16 10.91 -5.39
C PRO A 131 -13.84 9.40 -5.23
N PHE A 132 -13.73 8.88 -4.01
CA PHE A 132 -13.22 7.51 -3.78
C PHE A 132 -14.28 6.42 -3.84
N ASP A 133 -15.57 6.79 -3.79
CA ASP A 133 -16.70 5.86 -3.95
C ASP A 133 -16.61 5.11 -5.29
N ARG A 134 -16.58 5.85 -6.40
CA ARG A 134 -16.45 5.29 -7.75
C ARG A 134 -15.15 4.54 -7.97
N VAL A 135 -14.06 5.00 -7.34
CA VAL A 135 -12.75 4.34 -7.42
C VAL A 135 -12.84 2.95 -6.79
N VAL A 136 -13.31 2.86 -5.53
CA VAL A 136 -13.44 1.59 -4.83
C VAL A 136 -14.41 0.67 -5.57
N GLU A 137 -15.56 1.15 -6.03
CA GLU A 137 -16.51 0.38 -6.84
C GLU A 137 -15.83 -0.25 -8.07
N THR A 138 -15.06 0.54 -8.81
CA THR A 138 -14.37 0.05 -10.01
C THR A 138 -13.28 -0.96 -9.68
N LEU A 139 -12.51 -0.74 -8.60
CA LEU A 139 -11.46 -1.66 -8.17
C LEU A 139 -12.02 -3.01 -7.73
N ARG A 140 -13.22 -3.06 -7.14
CA ARG A 140 -13.89 -4.32 -6.76
C ARG A 140 -14.27 -5.19 -7.96
N GLU A 141 -14.40 -4.60 -9.14
CA GLU A 141 -14.70 -5.32 -10.39
C GLU A 141 -13.45 -5.77 -11.14
N CYS A 142 -12.26 -5.29 -10.74
CA CYS A 142 -11.00 -5.66 -11.38
C CYS A 142 -10.61 -7.09 -11.04
N ARG A 143 -9.97 -7.77 -11.99
CA ARG A 143 -9.39 -9.11 -11.84
C ARG A 143 -7.93 -9.07 -11.44
N SER A 144 -7.26 -7.96 -11.75
CA SER A 144 -5.87 -7.72 -11.36
C SER A 144 -5.73 -7.79 -9.84
N PRO A 145 -4.65 -8.40 -9.34
CA PRO A 145 -4.46 -8.57 -7.91
C PRO A 145 -4.34 -7.22 -7.19
N ILE A 146 -5.08 -7.08 -6.09
CA ILE A 146 -5.02 -5.88 -5.24
C ILE A 146 -4.10 -6.15 -4.04
N VAL A 147 -3.21 -5.19 -3.77
CA VAL A 147 -2.34 -5.12 -2.60
C VAL A 147 -2.79 -3.94 -1.76
N SER A 148 -3.23 -4.16 -0.53
CA SER A 148 -3.65 -3.08 0.37
C SER A 148 -2.58 -2.71 1.38
N ILE A 149 -2.33 -1.41 1.49
CA ILE A 149 -1.43 -0.83 2.48
C ILE A 149 -2.22 -0.63 3.78
N ASP A 150 -1.66 -1.17 4.86
CA ASP A 150 -2.11 -1.06 6.25
C ASP A 150 -3.41 -1.79 6.58
N ILE A 151 -4.49 -1.41 5.90
CA ILE A 151 -5.86 -1.94 6.01
C ILE A 151 -6.48 -1.90 4.61
N PRO A 152 -7.26 -2.91 4.19
CA PRO A 152 -7.99 -2.82 2.93
C PRO A 152 -8.98 -1.65 2.94
N SER A 153 -8.91 -0.79 1.93
CA SER A 153 -9.75 0.41 1.88
C SER A 153 -11.24 0.06 1.93
N GLY A 154 -11.96 0.72 2.83
CA GLY A 154 -13.38 0.47 3.10
C GLY A 154 -13.66 -0.56 4.20
N TRP A 155 -12.63 -1.18 4.79
CA TRP A 155 -12.82 -2.02 5.98
C TRP A 155 -12.88 -1.16 7.25
N HIS A 156 -13.69 -1.58 8.22
CA HIS A 156 -13.63 -1.09 9.59
C HIS A 156 -12.34 -1.60 10.25
N VAL A 157 -11.61 -0.71 10.93
CA VAL A 157 -10.29 -1.00 11.54
C VAL A 157 -10.32 -2.15 12.56
N GLU A 158 -11.49 -2.40 13.17
CA GLU A 158 -11.69 -3.50 14.11
C GLU A 158 -12.53 -4.65 13.56
N ASN A 159 -13.57 -4.36 12.77
CA ASN A 159 -14.60 -5.35 12.43
C ASN A 159 -14.44 -5.94 11.02
N GLY A 160 -13.44 -5.48 10.26
CA GLY A 160 -13.24 -5.91 8.87
C GLY A 160 -14.30 -5.31 7.93
N ASN A 161 -14.67 -6.06 6.89
CA ASN A 161 -15.58 -5.62 5.83
C ASN A 161 -17.07 -5.77 6.23
N GLU A 162 -17.48 -5.21 7.37
CA GLU A 162 -18.84 -5.42 7.92
C GLU A 162 -19.96 -4.96 6.97
N ASP A 163 -19.73 -3.86 6.26
CA ASP A 163 -20.68 -3.28 5.31
C ASP A 163 -20.60 -3.91 3.91
N GLY A 164 -19.62 -4.79 3.65
CA GLY A 164 -19.44 -5.44 2.34
C GLY A 164 -19.11 -4.47 1.19
N VAL A 165 -18.63 -3.26 1.51
CA VAL A 165 -18.30 -2.21 0.55
C VAL A 165 -16.79 -2.05 0.30
N GLY A 166 -15.95 -2.62 1.16
CA GLY A 166 -14.50 -2.53 1.06
C GLY A 166 -13.88 -3.43 0.01
N LEU A 167 -12.61 -3.17 -0.29
CA LEU A 167 -11.81 -3.98 -1.22
C LEU A 167 -11.48 -5.35 -0.64
N GLU A 168 -11.31 -6.35 -1.51
CA GLU A 168 -10.88 -7.70 -1.15
C GLU A 168 -9.49 -7.97 -1.75
N PRO A 169 -8.39 -7.62 -1.05
CA PRO A 169 -7.06 -7.73 -1.62
C PRO A 169 -6.56 -9.18 -1.66
N GLN A 170 -5.66 -9.47 -2.61
CA GLN A 170 -4.86 -10.69 -2.59
C GLN A 170 -3.73 -10.57 -1.56
N MET A 171 -3.22 -9.37 -1.33
CA MET A 171 -2.12 -9.14 -0.40
C MET A 171 -2.43 -8.00 0.57
N LEU A 172 -2.21 -8.23 1.86
CA LEU A 172 -2.26 -7.20 2.88
C LEU A 172 -0.86 -6.90 3.40
N ILE A 173 -0.50 -5.63 3.54
CA ILE A 173 0.77 -5.21 4.13
C ILE A 173 0.46 -4.35 5.35
N SER A 174 0.47 -4.94 6.54
CA SER A 174 0.28 -4.18 7.78
C SER A 174 1.53 -3.38 8.13
N LEU A 175 1.37 -2.08 8.40
CA LEU A 175 2.48 -1.23 8.82
C LEU A 175 2.55 -1.14 10.34
N THR A 176 3.77 -1.15 10.89
CA THR A 176 4.09 -1.13 12.33
C THR A 176 3.66 -2.41 13.05
N ALA A 177 2.36 -2.70 13.08
CA ALA A 177 1.76 -3.91 13.60
C ALA A 177 0.40 -4.14 12.89
N PRO A 178 -0.07 -5.40 12.75
CA PRO A 178 -1.41 -5.69 12.25
C PRO A 178 -2.50 -5.00 13.07
N LYS A 179 -3.53 -4.49 12.39
CA LYS A 179 -4.75 -3.97 13.03
C LYS A 179 -5.71 -5.13 13.27
N THR A 180 -6.67 -4.94 14.18
CA THR A 180 -7.63 -5.98 14.56
C THR A 180 -8.41 -6.53 13.35
N CYS A 181 -8.73 -5.69 12.37
CA CYS A 181 -9.38 -6.12 11.12
C CYS A 181 -8.59 -7.18 10.33
N ALA A 182 -7.27 -7.28 10.51
CA ALA A 182 -6.45 -8.27 9.81
C ALA A 182 -6.83 -9.71 10.18
N LYS A 183 -7.49 -9.93 11.32
CA LYS A 183 -8.04 -11.25 11.70
C LYS A 183 -9.11 -11.76 10.73
N TYR A 184 -9.80 -10.85 10.05
CA TYR A 184 -10.82 -11.18 9.03
C TYR A 184 -10.22 -11.36 7.65
N PHE A 185 -8.96 -10.96 7.44
CA PHE A 185 -8.24 -11.18 6.20
C PHE A 185 -7.89 -12.66 6.07
N THR A 186 -8.78 -13.43 5.46
CA THR A 186 -8.64 -14.88 5.28
C THR A 186 -9.05 -15.29 3.87
N GLY A 187 -8.56 -16.44 3.40
CA GLY A 187 -8.92 -17.02 2.10
C GLY A 187 -7.73 -17.66 1.37
N PRO A 188 -8.00 -18.57 0.42
CA PRO A 188 -6.96 -19.22 -0.36
C PRO A 188 -6.20 -18.21 -1.24
N GLY A 189 -4.89 -18.40 -1.42
CA GLY A 189 -4.05 -17.57 -2.27
C GLY A 189 -3.77 -16.14 -1.74
N LYS A 190 -4.35 -15.76 -0.59
CA LYS A 190 -4.06 -14.51 0.09
C LYS A 190 -2.69 -14.56 0.78
N THR A 191 -2.04 -13.40 0.88
CA THR A 191 -0.73 -13.26 1.54
C THR A 191 -0.71 -12.04 2.45
N HIS A 192 -0.06 -12.15 3.61
CA HIS A 192 0.01 -11.08 4.60
C HIS A 192 1.46 -10.81 4.95
N TYR A 193 1.85 -9.55 4.89
CA TYR A 193 3.17 -9.08 5.31
C TYR A 193 3.04 -8.05 6.43
N VAL A 194 4.04 -7.98 7.28
CA VAL A 194 4.23 -6.88 8.23
C VAL A 194 5.47 -6.10 7.83
N GLY A 195 5.32 -4.79 7.72
CA GLY A 195 6.39 -3.84 7.41
C GLY A 195 6.48 -2.71 8.43
N GLY A 196 7.39 -1.76 8.21
CA GLY A 196 7.62 -0.67 9.16
C GLY A 196 8.53 -1.09 10.32
N ARG A 197 9.72 -1.60 9.98
CA ARG A 197 10.74 -2.07 10.90
C ARG A 197 11.46 -0.92 11.64
N PHE A 198 10.71 -0.12 12.39
CA PHE A 198 11.23 1.03 13.13
C PHE A 198 10.69 1.12 14.57
N VAL A 199 9.93 0.13 15.03
CA VAL A 199 9.31 0.14 16.36
C VAL A 199 10.37 -0.03 17.46
N PRO A 200 10.56 0.97 18.35
CA PRO A 200 11.47 0.82 19.47
C PRO A 200 11.01 -0.28 20.43
N LYS A 201 11.94 -1.05 21.01
CA LYS A 201 11.62 -2.10 22.00
C LYS A 201 10.79 -1.59 23.17
N SER A 202 11.02 -0.34 23.60
CA SER A 202 10.25 0.30 24.67
C SER A 202 8.79 0.52 24.27
N LEU A 203 8.54 0.97 23.03
CA LEU A 203 7.20 1.16 22.49
C LEU A 203 6.48 -0.18 22.33
N ALA A 204 7.17 -1.20 21.80
CA ALA A 204 6.60 -2.54 21.67
C ALA A 204 6.16 -3.10 23.03
N LYS A 205 6.98 -2.94 24.08
CA LYS A 205 6.63 -3.36 25.45
C LYS A 205 5.47 -2.55 26.04
N GLU A 206 5.46 -1.24 25.83
CA GLU A 206 4.42 -0.34 26.34
C GLU A 206 3.03 -0.68 25.80
N PHE A 207 2.95 -1.03 24.51
CA PHE A 207 1.69 -1.35 23.83
C PHE A 207 1.45 -2.86 23.68
N ASN A 208 2.28 -3.70 24.31
CA ASN A 208 2.25 -5.16 24.20
C ASN A 208 2.14 -5.66 22.74
N LEU A 209 2.96 -5.08 21.86
CA LEU A 209 2.97 -5.40 20.43
C LEU A 209 3.73 -6.69 20.16
N GLU A 210 3.05 -7.65 19.52
CA GLU A 210 3.66 -8.87 19.00
C GLU A 210 4.24 -8.63 17.60
N LEU A 211 5.50 -8.17 17.58
CA LEU A 211 6.22 -7.91 16.34
C LEU A 211 6.90 -9.18 15.82
N PRO A 212 6.80 -9.49 14.52
CA PRO A 212 7.51 -10.61 13.95
C PRO A 212 9.03 -10.36 13.94
N ASN A 213 9.80 -11.44 13.86
CA ASN A 213 11.25 -11.34 13.69
C ASN A 213 11.59 -11.06 12.23
N TYR A 214 12.15 -9.88 11.96
CA TYR A 214 12.58 -9.50 10.62
C TYR A 214 13.94 -10.16 10.29
N PRO A 215 14.03 -11.00 9.26
CA PRO A 215 15.28 -11.68 8.91
C PRO A 215 16.30 -10.69 8.35
N GLY A 216 17.57 -10.82 8.76
CA GLY A 216 18.68 -10.02 8.23
C GLY A 216 18.37 -8.50 8.19
N VAL A 217 18.45 -7.93 6.98
CA VAL A 217 18.19 -6.51 6.69
C VAL A 217 16.80 -6.25 6.09
N GLU A 218 15.93 -7.27 6.05
CA GLU A 218 14.60 -7.15 5.44
C GLU A 218 13.75 -6.09 6.15
N GLN A 219 12.98 -5.33 5.35
CA GLN A 219 12.07 -4.28 5.83
C GLN A 219 10.63 -4.78 6.03
N CYS A 220 10.33 -5.96 5.50
CA CYS A 220 9.05 -6.63 5.64
C CYS A 220 9.24 -8.13 5.92
N VAL A 221 8.21 -8.78 6.46
CA VAL A 221 8.20 -10.22 6.69
C VAL A 221 6.82 -10.79 6.39
N LYS A 222 6.78 -11.91 5.68
CA LYS A 222 5.55 -12.67 5.44
C LYS A 222 5.11 -13.35 6.73
N VAL A 223 3.84 -13.18 7.10
CA VAL A 223 3.24 -13.76 8.31
C VAL A 223 2.12 -14.75 7.94
N PRO A 224 1.78 -15.71 8.82
CA PRO A 224 0.65 -16.62 8.61
C PRO A 224 -0.68 -15.87 8.49
N ILE A 225 -1.70 -16.55 7.96
CA ILE A 225 -3.05 -16.02 7.85
C ILE A 225 -4.02 -16.97 8.58
N PRO A 226 -4.85 -16.47 9.53
CA PRO A 226 -4.79 -15.13 10.12
C PRO A 226 -3.54 -14.96 11.01
N TYR A 227 -3.11 -13.71 11.23
CA TYR A 227 -2.08 -13.32 12.19
C TYR A 227 -2.70 -12.49 13.32
#